data_AF-A0A7X3X0I7-F1
#
_entry.id   AF-A0A7X3X0I7-F1
#
_cell.length_a   1.000
_cell.length_b   1.000
_cell.length_c   1.000
_cell.angle_alpha   90.00
_cell.angle_beta   90.00
_cell.angle_gamma   90.00
#
_symmetry.space_group_name_H-M   'P 1'
#
loop_
_entity.id
_entity.type
_entity.pdbx_description
1 polymer ?
#
loop_
_entity_poly.entity_id
_entity_poly.type
_entity_poly.pdbx_seq_one_letter_code
_entity_poly.pdbx_strand_id
1 'polypeptide(L)'
;MKSLTRGQFLGTAAGAAGVGLLTGCDGTPGIVLRSGGEPVGAPDLIAHGRLIHTMDEDNPTAESLAVKDGRFMAVGTRAEIDALRGAGTQVFDHRDAVITPGFIDAHTHPAGAGVRELKDVNVDVRSIAEIKDRMAARARETPPGEWIRGFKYDDTKLAEGRPLNRLDLDEAVPGHPAVVGHRGGHTSVYNSRAFALAEVTAETPDPPGGKFYREDGELTGLVAERANYIISRLIPGTHTDDDRQAGVKLITELMAQAGLTSFHDAGTSSSSVRAYSAAYRNGELSCRVYMMMRGAYEDLRQAGVSTGLGDEWLRVGGVKYGADGSASERTMRMSTPYV
;
A
#
# COMPACT_ATOMS: atom_id res chain seq x y z
N MET A 1 15.85 -40.99 3.70
CA MET A 1 15.99 -39.88 2.73
C MET A 1 16.69 -38.73 3.43
N LYS A 2 17.90 -38.36 3.01
CA LYS A 2 18.69 -37.28 3.63
C LYS A 2 18.15 -35.92 3.15
N SER A 3 17.93 -34.98 4.06
CA SER A 3 17.52 -33.61 3.74
C SER A 3 18.71 -32.82 3.18
N LEU A 4 18.48 -32.09 2.09
CA LEU A 4 19.43 -31.14 1.53
C LEU A 4 19.22 -29.79 2.23
N THR A 5 20.31 -29.09 2.56
CA THR A 5 20.25 -27.75 3.15
C THR A 5 20.27 -26.66 2.07
N ARG A 6 19.82 -25.44 2.42
CA ARG A 6 19.65 -24.27 1.53
C ARG A 6 20.88 -23.93 0.65
N GLY A 7 22.10 -24.28 1.07
CA GLY A 7 23.31 -24.05 0.26
C GLY A 7 23.50 -25.04 -0.90
N GLN A 8 22.87 -26.22 -0.84
CA GLN A 8 23.02 -27.27 -1.87
C GLN A 8 22.05 -27.10 -3.05
N PHE A 9 21.05 -26.20 -2.94
CA PHE A 9 20.12 -25.88 -4.02
C PHE A 9 20.69 -24.87 -5.03
N LEU A 10 21.69 -24.07 -4.63
CA LEU A 10 22.29 -23.03 -5.48
C LEU A 10 23.50 -23.51 -6.31
N GLY A 11 23.89 -24.78 -6.18
CA GLY A 11 25.09 -25.33 -6.83
C GLY A 11 24.89 -26.07 -8.15
N THR A 12 23.66 -26.22 -8.66
CA THR A 12 23.37 -27.10 -9.83
C THR A 12 22.92 -26.38 -11.10
N ALA A 13 23.19 -25.09 -11.25
CA ALA A 13 22.90 -24.35 -12.49
C ALA A 13 24.12 -23.61 -13.06
N ALA A 14 25.31 -24.21 -12.97
CA ALA A 14 26.53 -23.69 -13.60
C ALA A 14 27.22 -24.77 -14.45
N GLY A 15 27.09 -24.64 -15.77
CA GLY A 15 27.72 -25.44 -16.82
C GLY A 15 26.89 -25.29 -18.09
N ALA A 16 27.31 -24.62 -19.17
CA ALA A 16 28.60 -24.71 -19.82
C ALA A 16 29.11 -23.37 -20.36
N ALA A 17 30.44 -23.33 -20.46
CA ALA A 17 31.28 -22.23 -20.91
C ALA A 17 31.23 -21.99 -22.44
N GLY A 18 31.42 -20.74 -22.82
CA GLY A 18 31.98 -20.32 -24.11
C GLY A 18 33.14 -19.37 -23.85
N VAL A 19 34.36 -19.86 -24.05
CA VAL A 19 35.63 -19.16 -23.83
C VAL A 19 35.86 -18.13 -24.94
N GLY A 20 36.20 -16.90 -24.55
CA GLY A 20 36.81 -15.90 -25.42
C GLY A 20 37.78 -15.06 -24.61
N LEU A 21 39.08 -15.40 -24.67
CA LEU A 21 40.16 -14.57 -24.15
C LEU A 21 40.22 -13.25 -24.93
N LEU A 22 40.13 -12.12 -24.25
CA LEU A 22 40.88 -10.92 -24.63
C LEU A 22 41.39 -10.22 -23.36
N THR A 23 42.71 -10.19 -23.28
CA THR A 23 43.54 -9.42 -22.35
C THR A 23 43.37 -7.92 -22.60
N GLY A 24 43.22 -7.13 -21.53
CA GLY A 24 43.33 -5.68 -21.59
C GLY A 24 42.93 -5.03 -20.27
N CYS A 25 43.92 -4.74 -19.42
CA CYS A 25 43.74 -3.82 -18.31
C CYS A 25 43.64 -2.41 -18.87
N ASP A 26 42.57 -1.68 -18.57
CA ASP A 26 42.62 -0.23 -18.35
C ASP A 26 41.35 0.19 -17.60
N GLY A 27 41.53 0.66 -16.37
CA GLY A 27 40.48 1.16 -15.51
C GLY A 27 40.09 2.59 -15.91
N THR A 28 38.98 2.71 -16.63
CA THR A 28 38.21 3.95 -16.75
C THR A 28 36.74 3.57 -16.60
N PRO A 29 35.91 4.26 -15.81
CA PRO A 29 34.47 3.96 -15.75
C PRO A 29 33.88 4.28 -17.13
N GLY A 30 33.67 3.23 -17.92
CA GLY A 30 33.17 3.32 -19.28
C GLY A 30 31.65 3.40 -19.28
N ILE A 31 31.13 4.33 -20.07
CA ILE A 31 29.71 4.49 -20.36
C ILE A 31 29.14 3.13 -20.86
N VAL A 32 28.09 2.62 -20.20
CA VAL A 32 27.28 1.53 -20.76
C VAL A 32 26.33 2.11 -21.79
N LEU A 33 26.84 2.39 -23.00
CA LEU A 33 26.01 2.68 -24.16
C LEU A 33 25.47 1.36 -24.70
N ARG A 34 24.15 1.16 -24.62
CA ARG A 34 23.49 0.12 -25.42
C ARG A 34 23.59 0.50 -26.89
N SER A 35 24.54 -0.08 -27.62
CA SER A 35 24.67 0.13 -29.06
C SER A 35 23.62 -0.70 -29.82
N GLY A 36 22.63 -0.02 -30.41
CA GLY A 36 21.71 -0.65 -31.38
C GLY A 36 20.31 -0.04 -31.43
N GLY A 37 20.18 1.24 -31.82
CA GLY A 37 18.90 1.89 -32.07
C GLY A 37 19.07 3.20 -32.83
N GLU A 38 18.01 3.63 -33.53
CA GLU A 38 17.81 4.94 -34.20
C GLU A 38 18.48 6.12 -33.45
N PRO A 39 18.85 7.22 -34.13
CA PRO A 39 19.45 8.38 -33.47
C PRO A 39 18.55 8.85 -32.32
N VAL A 40 18.98 8.53 -31.09
CA VAL A 40 18.25 8.88 -29.87
C VAL A 40 18.34 10.39 -29.76
N GLY A 41 17.20 11.07 -29.97
CA GLY A 41 17.12 12.52 -29.86
C GLY A 41 17.54 13.02 -28.48
N ALA A 42 17.79 14.32 -28.36
CA ALA A 42 18.15 14.94 -27.10
C ALA A 42 17.15 14.59 -25.97
N PRO A 43 17.62 14.48 -24.71
CA PRO A 43 16.77 14.14 -23.58
C PRO A 43 15.68 15.18 -23.37
N ASP A 44 14.53 14.75 -22.88
CA ASP A 44 13.43 15.64 -22.52
C ASP A 44 13.74 16.40 -21.23
N LEU A 45 14.43 15.72 -20.30
CA LEU A 45 14.76 16.21 -18.98
C LEU A 45 16.19 15.85 -18.59
N ILE A 46 16.90 16.80 -17.99
CA ILE A 46 18.14 16.60 -17.24
C ILE A 46 17.88 17.03 -15.79
N ALA A 47 18.32 16.24 -14.82
CA ALA A 47 18.32 16.61 -13.42
C ALA A 47 19.73 16.51 -12.85
N HIS A 48 20.18 17.60 -12.21
CA HIS A 48 21.41 17.64 -11.43
C HIS A 48 21.07 17.55 -9.94
N GLY A 49 21.90 16.82 -9.20
CA GLY A 49 21.85 16.76 -7.74
C GLY A 49 23.22 17.04 -7.14
N ARG A 50 23.26 17.33 -5.83
CA ARG A 50 24.51 17.24 -5.06
C ARG A 50 25.06 15.82 -5.09
N LEU A 51 24.15 14.86 -5.04
CA LEU A 51 24.40 13.42 -5.04
C LEU A 51 23.16 12.73 -5.59
N ILE A 52 23.36 11.76 -6.49
CA ILE A 52 22.31 10.89 -7.00
C ILE A 52 22.67 9.47 -6.57
N HIS A 53 21.83 8.83 -5.76
CA HIS A 53 21.95 7.40 -5.48
C HIS A 53 21.30 6.61 -6.61
N THR A 54 22.06 5.73 -7.25
CA THR A 54 21.57 4.91 -8.39
C THR A 54 21.05 3.55 -7.94
N MET A 55 21.56 3.05 -6.80
CA MET A 55 21.42 1.66 -6.33
C MET A 55 22.04 0.62 -7.29
N ASP A 56 22.91 1.05 -8.18
CA ASP A 56 23.77 0.21 -9.02
C ASP A 56 25.08 -0.07 -8.27
N GLU A 57 25.49 -1.33 -8.15
CA GLU A 57 26.73 -1.71 -7.45
C GLU A 57 27.99 -1.19 -8.17
N ASP A 58 27.95 -1.13 -9.50
CA ASP A 58 29.10 -0.69 -10.31
C ASP A 58 29.20 0.83 -10.39
N ASN A 59 28.08 1.55 -10.22
CA ASN A 59 28.02 3.00 -10.26
C ASN A 59 27.06 3.56 -9.19
N PRO A 60 27.38 3.44 -7.89
CA PRO A 60 26.44 3.67 -6.79
C PRO A 60 26.01 5.14 -6.62
N THR A 61 26.79 6.07 -7.19
CA THR A 61 26.58 7.51 -7.04
C THR A 61 26.84 8.25 -8.34
N ALA A 62 26.04 9.27 -8.63
CA ALA A 62 26.22 10.18 -9.76
C ALA A 62 25.93 11.63 -9.37
N GLU A 63 26.17 12.56 -10.30
CA GLU A 63 25.89 13.99 -10.13
C GLU A 63 24.70 14.45 -10.98
N SER A 64 24.42 13.74 -12.07
CA SER A 64 23.41 14.13 -13.04
C SER A 64 22.78 12.92 -13.73
N LEU A 65 21.53 13.08 -14.17
CA LEU A 65 20.81 12.11 -14.98
C LEU A 65 20.09 12.78 -16.15
N ALA A 66 19.92 12.04 -17.25
CA ALA A 66 19.14 12.43 -18.42
C ALA A 66 18.00 11.43 -18.63
N VAL A 67 16.82 11.93 -18.96
CA VAL A 67 15.61 11.14 -19.20
C VAL A 67 15.05 11.46 -20.59
N LYS A 68 14.70 10.40 -21.32
CA LYS A 68 14.01 10.46 -22.61
C LYS A 68 12.83 9.50 -22.58
N ASP A 69 11.64 9.96 -22.95
CA ASP A 69 10.41 9.15 -23.02
C ASP A 69 10.15 8.37 -21.72
N GLY A 70 10.37 9.01 -20.56
CA GLY A 70 10.16 8.42 -19.24
C GLY A 70 11.21 7.37 -18.81
N ARG A 71 12.31 7.20 -19.55
CA ARG A 71 13.40 6.27 -19.24
C ARG A 71 14.72 6.99 -19.08
N PHE A 72 15.60 6.46 -18.24
CA PHE A 72 16.97 6.96 -18.13
C PHE A 72 17.70 6.75 -19.46
N MET A 73 18.19 7.85 -20.03
CA MET A 73 19.07 7.87 -21.20
C MET A 73 20.53 7.73 -20.78
N ALA A 74 20.93 8.44 -19.71
CA ALA A 74 22.26 8.37 -19.13
C ALA A 74 22.24 8.84 -17.67
N VAL A 75 23.21 8.37 -16.88
CA VAL A 75 23.46 8.77 -15.48
C VAL A 75 24.97 8.87 -15.30
N GLY A 76 25.47 9.97 -14.76
CA GLY A 76 26.91 10.20 -14.68
C GLY A 76 27.30 11.54 -14.06
N THR A 77 28.45 12.07 -14.45
CA THR A 77 28.91 13.39 -14.04
C THR A 77 28.06 14.49 -14.67
N ARG A 78 28.10 15.69 -14.08
CA ARG A 78 27.40 16.84 -14.65
C ARG A 78 27.82 17.17 -16.07
N ALA A 79 29.11 17.09 -16.37
CA ALA A 79 29.67 17.43 -17.67
C ALA A 79 29.24 16.45 -18.77
N GLU A 80 29.24 15.14 -18.49
CA GLU A 80 28.81 14.11 -19.45
C GLU A 80 27.33 14.28 -19.82
N ILE A 81 26.49 14.59 -18.84
CA ILE A 81 25.05 14.74 -19.06
C ILE A 81 24.71 16.08 -19.76
N ASP A 82 25.39 17.18 -19.39
CA ASP A 82 25.22 18.47 -20.05
C ASP A 82 25.57 18.40 -21.55
N ALA A 83 26.51 17.54 -21.95
CA ALA A 83 26.88 17.34 -23.35
C ALA A 83 25.76 16.71 -24.20
N LEU A 84 24.77 16.06 -23.57
CA LEU A 84 23.61 15.48 -24.25
C LEU A 84 22.48 16.50 -24.48
N ARG A 85 22.57 17.68 -23.87
CA ARG A 85 21.50 18.68 -23.85
C ARG A 85 21.16 19.17 -25.26
N GLY A 86 19.86 19.19 -25.58
CA GLY A 86 19.31 19.81 -26.78
C GLY A 86 18.53 21.07 -26.50
N ALA A 87 18.09 21.75 -27.57
CA ALA A 87 17.35 23.01 -27.49
C ALA A 87 16.02 22.90 -26.71
N GLY A 88 15.39 21.72 -26.69
CA GLY A 88 14.14 21.45 -25.96
C GLY A 88 14.31 20.78 -24.60
N THR A 89 15.55 20.48 -24.17
CA THR A 89 15.79 19.77 -22.92
C THR A 89 15.49 20.68 -21.72
N GLN A 90 14.60 20.22 -20.84
CA GLN A 90 14.33 20.86 -19.55
C GLN A 90 15.43 20.49 -18.56
N VAL A 91 15.91 21.47 -17.80
CA VAL A 91 17.00 21.26 -16.83
C VAL A 91 16.50 21.61 -15.43
N PHE A 92 16.59 20.64 -14.52
CA PHE A 92 16.29 20.78 -13.10
C PHE A 92 17.59 20.72 -12.32
N ASP A 93 17.87 21.77 -11.55
CA ASP A 93 19.18 21.94 -10.91
C ASP A 93 19.02 21.99 -9.38
N HIS A 94 19.23 20.83 -8.74
CA HIS A 94 19.04 20.63 -7.30
C HIS A 94 20.39 20.46 -6.58
N ARG A 95 21.27 21.45 -6.73
CA ARG A 95 22.69 21.40 -6.28
C ARG A 95 22.90 21.15 -4.78
N ASP A 96 21.86 21.31 -3.97
CA ASP A 96 21.84 21.09 -2.53
C ASP A 96 21.13 19.79 -2.13
N ALA A 97 20.38 19.17 -3.04
CA ALA A 97 19.56 17.99 -2.77
C ALA A 97 20.26 16.67 -3.10
N VAL A 98 19.80 15.61 -2.45
CA VAL A 98 20.10 14.22 -2.82
C VAL A 98 18.94 13.69 -3.65
N ILE A 99 19.22 13.16 -4.83
CA ILE A 99 18.24 12.46 -5.66
C ILE A 99 18.35 10.97 -5.36
N THR A 100 17.23 10.31 -5.14
CA THR A 100 17.15 8.87 -4.89
C THR A 100 16.14 8.22 -5.84
N PRO A 101 16.19 6.90 -6.04
CA PRO A 101 15.10 6.22 -6.72
C PRO A 101 13.81 6.41 -5.93
N GLY A 102 12.71 6.63 -6.63
CA GLY A 102 11.40 6.72 -5.99
C GLY A 102 11.08 5.47 -5.19
N PHE A 103 10.44 5.63 -4.05
CA PHE A 103 10.17 4.50 -3.16
C PHE A 103 9.11 3.55 -3.74
N ILE A 104 9.26 2.26 -3.42
CA ILE A 104 8.34 1.19 -3.81
C ILE A 104 7.79 0.56 -2.54
N ASP A 105 6.49 0.72 -2.30
CA ASP A 105 5.83 0.01 -1.20
C ASP A 105 5.42 -1.39 -1.65
N ALA A 106 6.13 -2.40 -1.15
CA ALA A 106 5.96 -3.79 -1.56
C ALA A 106 4.69 -4.46 -0.99
N HIS A 107 3.98 -3.83 -0.04
CA HIS A 107 2.75 -4.39 0.53
C HIS A 107 1.87 -3.33 1.20
N THR A 108 0.81 -2.92 0.52
CA THR A 108 -0.15 -1.94 1.04
C THR A 108 -1.58 -2.24 0.57
N HIS A 109 -2.56 -1.42 0.94
CA HIS A 109 -3.98 -1.60 0.58
C HIS A 109 -4.63 -0.31 0.03
N PRO A 110 -4.12 0.27 -1.08
CA PRO A 110 -4.37 1.67 -1.39
C PRO A 110 -5.79 1.94 -1.85
N ALA A 111 -6.37 1.10 -2.71
CA ALA A 111 -7.74 1.29 -3.19
C ALA A 111 -8.76 1.37 -2.04
N GLY A 112 -8.64 0.47 -1.04
CA GLY A 112 -9.49 0.50 0.14
C GLY A 112 -9.17 1.71 1.05
N ALA A 113 -7.89 2.04 1.23
CA ALA A 113 -7.48 3.19 2.02
C ALA A 113 -7.97 4.51 1.42
N GLY A 114 -7.91 4.69 0.10
CA GLY A 114 -8.33 5.90 -0.59
C GLY A 114 -9.83 6.19 -0.45
N VAL A 115 -10.67 5.16 -0.56
CA VAL A 115 -12.11 5.32 -0.32
C VAL A 115 -12.39 5.72 1.13
N ARG A 116 -11.65 5.15 2.10
CA ARG A 116 -11.78 5.55 3.51
C ARG A 116 -11.28 6.96 3.76
N GLU A 117 -10.17 7.37 3.14
CA GLU A 117 -9.69 8.75 3.24
C GLU A 117 -10.70 9.74 2.68
N LEU A 118 -11.43 9.37 1.61
CA LEU A 118 -12.47 10.20 1.01
C LEU A 118 -13.77 10.23 1.83
N LYS A 119 -14.17 9.11 2.44
CA LYS A 119 -15.54 8.91 2.95
C LYS A 119 -15.64 8.67 4.44
N ASP A 120 -14.57 8.34 5.13
CA ASP A 120 -14.58 7.98 6.55
C ASP A 120 -13.83 9.03 7.38
N VAL A 121 -13.89 8.91 8.69
CA VAL A 121 -13.23 9.82 9.63
C VAL A 121 -11.82 9.32 9.90
N ASN A 122 -10.81 10.08 9.49
CA ASN A 122 -9.43 9.79 9.85
C ASN A 122 -9.21 10.10 11.34
N VAL A 123 -8.95 9.07 12.13
CA VAL A 123 -8.75 9.14 13.59
C VAL A 123 -7.31 8.81 14.00
N ASP A 124 -6.32 9.09 13.15
CA ASP A 124 -4.88 9.07 13.55
C ASP A 124 -4.58 10.30 14.43
N VAL A 125 -5.06 10.25 15.67
CA VAL A 125 -4.94 11.29 16.71
C VAL A 125 -4.38 10.68 17.99
N ARG A 126 -4.15 11.51 19.02
CA ARG A 126 -3.40 11.10 20.22
C ARG A 126 -4.26 10.98 21.47
N SER A 127 -5.58 11.14 21.37
CA SER A 127 -6.49 11.00 22.51
C SER A 127 -7.86 10.49 22.10
N ILE A 128 -8.53 9.79 23.00
CA ILE A 128 -9.93 9.36 22.86
C ILE A 128 -10.84 10.57 22.71
N ALA A 129 -10.55 11.66 23.45
CA ALA A 129 -11.28 12.92 23.31
C ALA A 129 -11.28 13.43 21.84
N GLU A 130 -10.12 13.48 21.19
CA GLU A 130 -10.03 13.89 19.78
C GLU A 130 -10.74 12.92 18.82
N ILE A 131 -10.70 11.61 19.09
CA ILE A 131 -11.45 10.61 18.33
C ILE A 131 -12.94 10.92 18.41
N LYS A 132 -13.46 11.13 19.63
CA LYS A 132 -14.87 11.45 19.88
C LYS A 132 -15.27 12.73 19.17
N ASP A 133 -14.47 13.78 19.25
CA ASP A 133 -14.75 15.06 18.59
C ASP A 133 -14.85 14.92 17.07
N ARG A 134 -13.93 14.18 16.44
CA ARG A 134 -13.96 13.95 14.99
C ARG A 134 -15.16 13.09 14.56
N MET A 135 -15.48 12.06 15.33
CA MET A 135 -16.64 11.20 15.07
C MET A 135 -17.96 11.98 15.24
N ALA A 136 -18.07 12.80 16.30
CA ALA A 136 -19.22 13.67 16.55
C ALA A 136 -19.38 14.75 15.46
N ALA A 137 -18.26 15.29 14.95
CA ALA A 137 -18.29 16.20 13.81
C ALA A 137 -18.91 15.56 12.58
N ARG A 138 -18.51 14.33 12.24
CA ARG A 138 -19.13 13.60 11.14
C ARG A 138 -20.60 13.28 11.39
N ALA A 139 -20.97 12.92 12.61
CA ALA A 139 -22.36 12.60 12.94
C ALA A 139 -23.31 13.79 12.71
N ARG A 140 -22.87 15.03 12.96
CA ARG A 140 -23.68 16.24 12.70
C ARG A 140 -24.05 16.43 11.22
N GLU A 141 -23.24 15.90 10.33
CA GLU A 141 -23.41 16.01 8.87
C GLU A 141 -24.06 14.76 8.25
N THR A 142 -24.31 13.74 9.07
CA THR A 142 -24.80 12.43 8.64
C THR A 142 -26.26 12.26 9.04
N PRO A 143 -27.16 11.80 8.16
CA PRO A 143 -28.55 11.53 8.52
C PRO A 143 -28.68 10.57 9.72
N PRO A 144 -29.61 10.82 10.66
CA PRO A 144 -29.78 9.96 11.83
C PRO A 144 -29.95 8.48 11.47
N GLY A 145 -29.23 7.60 12.17
CA GLY A 145 -29.27 6.16 11.95
C GLY A 145 -28.32 5.64 10.86
N GLU A 146 -27.72 6.50 10.04
CA GLU A 146 -26.66 6.08 9.11
C GLU A 146 -25.32 5.86 9.83
N TRP A 147 -24.46 5.02 9.24
CA TRP A 147 -23.20 4.60 9.86
C TRP A 147 -22.15 5.71 9.92
N ILE A 148 -21.52 5.87 11.09
CA ILE A 148 -20.31 6.68 11.25
C ILE A 148 -19.10 5.74 11.30
N ARG A 149 -18.14 5.97 10.40
CA ARG A 149 -16.96 5.11 10.27
C ARG A 149 -15.71 5.91 10.50
N GLY A 150 -14.86 5.44 11.42
CA GLY A 150 -13.51 5.93 11.63
C GLY A 150 -12.46 4.90 11.21
N PHE A 151 -11.27 5.37 10.85
CA PHE A 151 -10.14 4.49 10.48
C PHE A 151 -8.79 5.12 10.88
N LYS A 152 -7.71 4.32 10.81
CA LYS A 152 -6.36 4.65 11.30
C LYS A 152 -6.22 4.76 12.82
N TYR A 153 -7.14 4.15 13.56
CA TYR A 153 -7.01 4.04 15.00
C TYR A 153 -5.75 3.24 15.39
N ASP A 154 -5.05 3.70 16.42
CA ASP A 154 -3.84 3.12 16.96
C ASP A 154 -3.92 3.18 18.49
N ASP A 155 -4.18 2.04 19.11
CA ASP A 155 -4.39 1.94 20.56
C ASP A 155 -3.14 2.31 21.36
N THR A 156 -1.95 2.22 20.76
CA THR A 156 -0.67 2.48 21.42
C THR A 156 -0.32 3.96 21.57
N LYS A 157 -1.09 4.85 20.91
CA LYS A 157 -0.79 6.29 20.86
C LYS A 157 -1.66 7.16 21.76
N LEU A 158 -2.64 6.59 22.46
CA LEU A 158 -3.65 7.34 23.21
C LEU A 158 -3.14 7.83 24.55
N ALA A 159 -3.33 9.13 24.82
CA ALA A 159 -2.93 9.81 26.04
C ALA A 159 -3.62 9.25 27.30
N GLU A 160 -4.81 8.70 27.15
CA GLU A 160 -5.59 8.11 28.25
C GLU A 160 -5.00 6.79 28.77
N GLY A 161 -4.03 6.19 28.06
CA GLY A 161 -3.38 4.94 28.48
C GLY A 161 -4.32 3.71 28.46
N ARG A 162 -5.46 3.82 27.80
CA ARG A 162 -6.44 2.74 27.59
C ARG A 162 -6.93 2.74 26.14
N PRO A 163 -7.41 1.60 25.62
CA PRO A 163 -8.02 1.56 24.30
C PRO A 163 -9.38 2.27 24.28
N LEU A 164 -9.80 2.62 23.06
CA LEU A 164 -11.16 3.04 22.74
C LEU A 164 -12.17 1.93 23.07
N ASN A 165 -13.29 2.29 23.68
CA ASN A 165 -14.37 1.38 24.09
C ASN A 165 -15.70 1.76 23.40
N ARG A 166 -16.66 0.83 23.35
CA ARG A 166 -18.02 1.07 22.83
C ARG A 166 -18.68 2.29 23.46
N LEU A 167 -18.46 2.53 24.76
CA LEU A 167 -19.07 3.64 25.50
C LEU A 167 -18.54 4.99 25.04
N ASP A 168 -17.26 5.08 24.65
CA ASP A 168 -16.69 6.30 24.07
C ASP A 168 -17.40 6.67 22.76
N LEU A 169 -17.74 5.65 21.95
CA LEU A 169 -18.47 5.83 20.69
C LEU A 169 -19.96 6.06 20.91
N ASP A 170 -20.58 5.44 21.91
CA ASP A 170 -21.97 5.71 22.29
C ASP A 170 -22.15 7.17 22.71
N GLU A 171 -21.19 7.72 23.45
CA GLU A 171 -21.19 9.13 23.84
C GLU A 171 -20.93 10.06 22.65
N ALA A 172 -19.99 9.71 21.77
CA ALA A 172 -19.64 10.54 20.62
C ALA A 172 -20.76 10.64 19.58
N VAL A 173 -21.46 9.53 19.31
CA VAL A 173 -22.42 9.41 18.20
C VAL A 173 -23.69 8.64 18.58
N PRO A 174 -24.45 9.08 19.59
CA PRO A 174 -25.56 8.32 20.20
C PRO A 174 -26.70 7.97 19.23
N GLY A 175 -26.86 8.75 18.16
CA GLY A 175 -27.88 8.55 17.12
C GLY A 175 -27.48 7.59 16.00
N HIS A 176 -26.26 7.02 16.02
CA HIS A 176 -25.69 6.32 14.86
C HIS A 176 -25.05 4.99 15.23
N PRO A 177 -25.18 3.94 14.41
CA PRO A 177 -24.25 2.82 14.51
C PRO A 177 -22.85 3.29 14.11
N ALA A 178 -21.84 2.86 14.85
CA ALA A 178 -20.47 3.33 14.63
C ALA A 178 -19.45 2.20 14.66
N VAL A 179 -18.39 2.40 13.88
CA VAL A 179 -17.21 1.54 13.86
C VAL A 179 -15.96 2.40 13.73
N VAL A 180 -14.92 2.06 14.49
CA VAL A 180 -13.57 2.61 14.32
C VAL A 180 -12.61 1.46 14.05
N GLY A 181 -12.09 1.40 12.83
CA GLY A 181 -11.16 0.35 12.41
C GLY A 181 -9.72 0.66 12.82
N HIS A 182 -9.06 -0.33 13.42
CA HIS A 182 -7.64 -0.25 13.74
C HIS A 182 -6.80 -0.21 12.46
N ARG A 183 -5.68 0.51 12.49
CA ARG A 183 -4.82 0.73 11.32
C ARG A 183 -4.21 -0.55 10.76
N GLY A 184 -4.01 -1.57 11.60
CA GLY A 184 -3.53 -2.88 11.19
C GLY A 184 -4.59 -3.72 10.46
N GLY A 185 -5.88 -3.39 10.62
CA GLY A 185 -6.97 -3.98 9.84
C GLY A 185 -7.52 -5.30 10.36
N HIS A 186 -7.09 -5.76 11.54
CA HIS A 186 -7.56 -7.04 12.13
C HIS A 186 -8.60 -6.86 13.24
N THR A 187 -8.71 -5.65 13.77
CA THR A 187 -9.66 -5.29 14.82
C THR A 187 -10.40 -4.00 14.52
N SER A 188 -11.59 -3.88 15.10
CA SER A 188 -12.38 -2.66 15.11
C SER A 188 -13.08 -2.49 16.46
N VAL A 189 -13.41 -1.26 16.81
CA VAL A 189 -14.26 -0.92 17.96
C VAL A 189 -15.63 -0.51 17.45
N TYR A 190 -16.68 -1.21 17.90
CA TYR A 190 -18.08 -0.94 17.57
C TYR A 190 -18.83 -0.36 18.78
N ASN A 191 -19.82 0.48 18.53
CA ASN A 191 -20.69 1.01 19.57
C ASN A 191 -21.90 0.09 19.87
N SER A 192 -22.68 0.41 20.90
CA SER A 192 -23.80 -0.43 21.34
C SER A 192 -24.89 -0.56 20.27
N ARG A 193 -25.13 0.51 19.49
CA ARG A 193 -26.11 0.46 18.39
C ARG A 193 -25.66 -0.48 17.27
N ALA A 194 -24.37 -0.51 16.93
CA ALA A 194 -23.84 -1.46 15.95
C ALA A 194 -24.00 -2.92 16.41
N PHE A 195 -23.76 -3.21 17.69
CA PHE A 195 -24.03 -4.54 18.25
C PHE A 195 -25.52 -4.90 18.24
N ALA A 196 -26.39 -3.96 18.60
CA ALA A 196 -27.83 -4.18 18.56
C ALA A 196 -28.34 -4.51 17.16
N LEU A 197 -27.85 -3.81 16.12
CA LEU A 197 -28.17 -4.11 14.72
C LEU A 197 -27.72 -5.50 14.29
N ALA A 198 -26.62 -6.00 14.87
CA ALA A 198 -26.06 -7.30 14.59
C ALA A 198 -26.63 -8.43 15.46
N GLU A 199 -27.53 -8.10 16.41
CA GLU A 199 -28.05 -9.03 17.41
C GLU A 199 -26.92 -9.72 18.22
N VAL A 200 -25.83 -8.98 18.45
CA VAL A 200 -24.69 -9.44 19.25
C VAL A 200 -24.84 -8.93 20.68
N THR A 201 -24.80 -9.84 21.64
CA THR A 201 -24.87 -9.57 23.08
C THR A 201 -23.63 -10.11 23.79
N ALA A 202 -23.52 -9.85 25.09
CA ALA A 202 -22.45 -10.43 25.90
C ALA A 202 -22.48 -11.97 25.94
N GLU A 203 -23.63 -12.59 25.67
CA GLU A 203 -23.79 -14.05 25.63
C GLU A 203 -23.46 -14.65 24.25
N THR A 204 -23.31 -13.83 23.20
CA THR A 204 -23.02 -14.32 21.85
C THR A 204 -21.66 -15.03 21.79
N PRO A 205 -21.58 -16.31 21.43
CA PRO A 205 -20.32 -17.02 21.39
C PRO A 205 -19.38 -16.46 20.30
N ASP A 206 -18.07 -16.57 20.53
CA ASP A 206 -17.06 -16.21 19.54
C ASP A 206 -17.17 -17.14 18.31
N PRO A 207 -17.21 -16.60 17.08
CA PRO A 207 -17.23 -17.43 15.88
C PRO A 207 -15.84 -18.06 15.62
N PRO A 208 -15.75 -19.15 14.84
CA PRO A 208 -14.47 -19.75 14.49
C PRO A 208 -13.51 -18.74 13.84
N GLY A 209 -12.38 -18.47 14.50
CA GLY A 209 -11.38 -17.50 14.04
C GLY A 209 -11.83 -16.05 14.15
N GLY A 210 -12.71 -15.73 15.10
CA GLY A 210 -13.09 -14.37 15.47
C GLY A 210 -13.27 -14.24 16.98
N LYS A 211 -13.34 -13.01 17.49
CA LYS A 211 -13.52 -12.77 18.93
C LYS A 211 -14.31 -11.50 19.21
N PHE A 212 -15.24 -11.58 20.15
CA PHE A 212 -15.90 -10.44 20.78
C PHE A 212 -15.27 -10.22 22.17
N TYR A 213 -14.62 -9.08 22.39
CA TYR A 213 -13.92 -8.83 23.65
C TYR A 213 -14.87 -8.33 24.72
N ARG A 214 -14.67 -8.84 25.94
CA ARG A 214 -15.48 -8.53 27.12
C ARG A 214 -14.60 -8.09 28.29
N GLU A 215 -15.18 -7.25 29.13
CA GLU A 215 -14.65 -6.83 30.43
C GLU A 215 -15.80 -6.85 31.43
N ASP A 216 -15.61 -7.51 32.57
CA ASP A 216 -16.65 -7.70 33.60
C ASP A 216 -17.98 -8.27 33.08
N GLY A 217 -17.91 -9.12 32.06
CA GLY A 217 -19.08 -9.74 31.44
C GLY A 217 -19.77 -8.86 30.39
N GLU A 218 -19.30 -7.65 30.14
CA GLU A 218 -19.88 -6.71 29.18
C GLU A 218 -19.04 -6.60 27.90
N LEU A 219 -19.69 -6.37 26.75
CA LEU A 219 -18.97 -6.13 25.49
C LEU A 219 -18.16 -4.84 25.58
N THR A 220 -16.88 -4.88 25.22
CA THR A 220 -15.99 -3.70 25.20
C THR A 220 -16.15 -2.85 23.95
N GLY A 221 -16.76 -3.39 22.89
CA GLY A 221 -16.70 -2.80 21.54
C GLY A 221 -15.62 -3.40 20.66
N LEU A 222 -14.53 -3.91 21.23
CA LEU A 222 -13.43 -4.48 20.46
C LEU A 222 -13.85 -5.83 19.86
N VAL A 223 -13.65 -5.96 18.55
CA VAL A 223 -13.99 -7.15 17.76
C VAL A 223 -12.82 -7.50 16.85
N ALA A 224 -12.45 -8.79 16.81
CA ALA A 224 -11.32 -9.28 16.03
C ALA A 224 -11.70 -10.27 14.92
N GLU A 225 -10.94 -10.21 13.83
CA GLU A 225 -10.92 -11.21 12.76
C GLU A 225 -12.32 -11.50 12.19
N ARG A 226 -12.72 -12.77 12.07
CA ARG A 226 -13.99 -13.16 11.45
C ARG A 226 -15.22 -12.64 12.17
N ALA A 227 -15.11 -12.26 13.45
CA ALA A 227 -16.21 -11.64 14.17
C ALA A 227 -16.56 -10.25 13.60
N ASN A 228 -15.58 -9.52 13.03
CA ASN A 228 -15.85 -8.25 12.35
C ASN A 228 -16.85 -8.44 11.21
N TYR A 229 -16.77 -9.57 10.47
CA TYR A 229 -17.64 -9.80 9.31
C TYR A 229 -19.13 -9.90 9.68
N ILE A 230 -19.45 -10.38 10.89
CA ILE A 230 -20.84 -10.49 11.36
C ILE A 230 -21.51 -9.12 11.41
N ILE A 231 -20.76 -8.09 11.84
CA ILE A 231 -21.24 -6.73 11.99
C ILE A 231 -21.00 -5.92 10.71
N SER A 232 -19.81 -6.01 10.11
CA SER A 232 -19.42 -5.18 8.97
C SER A 232 -20.26 -5.41 7.71
N ARG A 233 -20.85 -6.60 7.55
CA ARG A 233 -21.78 -6.90 6.45
C ARG A 233 -23.09 -6.10 6.51
N LEU A 234 -23.42 -5.54 7.68
CA LEU A 234 -24.59 -4.69 7.90
C LEU A 234 -24.32 -3.23 7.54
N ILE A 235 -23.05 -2.87 7.34
CA ILE A 235 -22.66 -1.55 6.83
C ILE A 235 -23.09 -1.51 5.36
N PRO A 236 -24.00 -0.60 4.98
CA PRO A 236 -24.45 -0.50 3.59
C PRO A 236 -23.27 -0.30 2.65
N GLY A 237 -23.23 -1.05 1.56
CA GLY A 237 -22.23 -0.91 0.50
C GLY A 237 -22.49 0.34 -0.34
N THR A 238 -22.27 1.51 0.23
CA THR A 238 -22.67 2.80 -0.37
C THR A 238 -21.65 3.38 -1.33
N HIS A 239 -20.44 2.83 -1.40
CA HIS A 239 -19.43 3.33 -2.30
C HIS A 239 -19.78 2.99 -3.74
N THR A 240 -19.94 4.02 -4.56
CA THR A 240 -20.12 3.89 -6.01
C THR A 240 -18.79 3.52 -6.68
N ASP A 241 -18.81 3.18 -7.97
CA ASP A 241 -17.56 3.02 -8.73
C ASP A 241 -16.81 4.37 -8.86
N ASP A 242 -17.53 5.49 -8.93
CA ASP A 242 -16.95 6.85 -8.92
C ASP A 242 -16.23 7.15 -7.59
N ASP A 243 -16.82 6.78 -6.44
CA ASP A 243 -16.18 6.93 -5.15
C ASP A 243 -14.87 6.15 -5.07
N ARG A 244 -14.84 4.94 -5.67
CA ARG A 244 -13.64 4.10 -5.70
C ARG A 244 -12.56 4.69 -6.60
N GLN A 245 -12.93 5.20 -7.76
CA GLN A 245 -11.99 5.88 -8.66
C GLN A 245 -11.42 7.14 -8.00
N ALA A 246 -12.27 7.99 -7.42
CA ALA A 246 -11.85 9.19 -6.69
C ALA A 246 -10.94 8.84 -5.50
N GLY A 247 -11.25 7.77 -4.77
CA GLY A 247 -10.40 7.24 -3.71
C GLY A 247 -9.03 6.80 -4.22
N VAL A 248 -8.97 6.06 -5.34
CA VAL A 248 -7.71 5.65 -5.98
C VAL A 248 -6.88 6.86 -6.43
N LYS A 249 -7.51 7.85 -7.05
CA LYS A 249 -6.84 9.11 -7.42
C LYS A 249 -6.19 9.75 -6.19
N LEU A 250 -7.01 10.04 -5.18
CA LEU A 250 -6.57 10.68 -3.93
C LEU A 250 -5.42 9.93 -3.27
N ILE A 251 -5.53 8.61 -3.11
CA ILE A 251 -4.49 7.85 -2.41
C ILE A 251 -3.19 7.79 -3.18
N THR A 252 -3.22 7.73 -4.52
CA THR A 252 -1.98 7.76 -5.32
C THR A 252 -1.31 9.13 -5.27
N GLU A 253 -2.07 10.23 -5.22
CA GLU A 253 -1.51 11.57 -5.03
C GLU A 253 -0.82 11.69 -3.65
N LEU A 254 -1.47 11.22 -2.58
CA LEU A 254 -0.89 11.21 -1.24
C LEU A 254 0.37 10.32 -1.15
N MET A 255 0.38 9.18 -1.85
CA MET A 255 1.56 8.31 -1.93
C MET A 255 2.71 8.96 -2.68
N ALA A 256 2.43 9.63 -3.80
CA ALA A 256 3.43 10.38 -4.56
C ALA A 256 4.03 11.54 -3.73
N GLN A 257 3.20 12.24 -2.95
CA GLN A 257 3.67 13.28 -2.01
C GLN A 257 4.60 12.72 -0.92
N ALA A 258 4.43 11.46 -0.54
CA ALA A 258 5.32 10.76 0.40
C ALA A 258 6.57 10.16 -0.29
N GLY A 259 6.77 10.39 -1.58
CA GLY A 259 7.93 9.92 -2.34
C GLY A 259 7.77 8.52 -2.95
N LEU A 260 6.58 7.92 -2.90
CA LEU A 260 6.33 6.64 -3.59
C LEU A 260 6.13 6.89 -5.09
N THR A 261 6.70 6.00 -5.90
CA THR A 261 6.46 5.99 -7.36
C THR A 261 5.75 4.73 -7.82
N SER A 262 5.72 3.70 -6.97
CA SER A 262 4.96 2.48 -7.19
C SER A 262 4.58 1.80 -5.89
N PHE A 263 3.58 0.93 -5.97
CA PHE A 263 3.16 0.12 -4.84
C PHE A 263 2.53 -1.21 -5.27
N HIS A 264 2.47 -2.14 -4.33
CA HIS A 264 1.74 -3.39 -4.47
C HIS A 264 0.42 -3.32 -3.68
N ASP A 265 -0.72 -3.41 -4.37
CA ASP A 265 -2.02 -3.51 -3.70
C ASP A 265 -2.28 -4.98 -3.30
N ALA A 266 -2.06 -5.26 -2.02
CA ALA A 266 -1.99 -6.58 -1.44
C ALA A 266 -3.37 -7.19 -1.15
N GLY A 267 -4.11 -7.55 -2.19
CA GLY A 267 -5.44 -8.17 -2.08
C GLY A 267 -6.49 -7.40 -2.85
N THR A 268 -6.15 -6.99 -4.07
CA THR A 268 -6.98 -6.28 -5.03
C THR A 268 -8.25 -7.08 -5.33
N SER A 269 -9.41 -6.46 -5.14
CA SER A 269 -10.71 -7.00 -5.51
C SER A 269 -11.09 -6.58 -6.94
N SER A 270 -12.12 -7.21 -7.51
CA SER A 270 -12.65 -6.82 -8.83
C SER A 270 -13.10 -5.35 -8.88
N SER A 271 -13.66 -4.81 -7.80
CA SER A 271 -14.01 -3.38 -7.72
C SER A 271 -12.78 -2.47 -7.73
N SER A 272 -11.69 -2.89 -7.06
CA SER A 272 -10.43 -2.13 -7.09
C SER A 272 -9.78 -2.18 -8.47
N VAL A 273 -9.82 -3.32 -9.17
CA VAL A 273 -9.36 -3.41 -10.56
C VAL A 273 -10.11 -2.43 -11.46
N ARG A 274 -11.44 -2.34 -11.34
CA ARG A 274 -12.23 -1.36 -12.10
C ARG A 274 -11.83 0.07 -11.77
N ALA A 275 -11.65 0.39 -10.50
CA ALA A 275 -11.25 1.73 -10.05
C ALA A 275 -9.87 2.14 -10.58
N TYR A 276 -8.85 1.27 -10.47
CA TYR A 276 -7.53 1.54 -11.05
C TYR A 276 -7.59 1.66 -12.57
N SER A 277 -8.36 0.79 -13.24
CA SER A 277 -8.50 0.85 -14.70
C SER A 277 -9.15 2.15 -15.16
N ALA A 278 -10.15 2.64 -14.43
CA ALA A 278 -10.82 3.91 -14.73
C ALA A 278 -9.88 5.10 -14.48
N ALA A 279 -9.23 5.16 -13.32
CA ALA A 279 -8.26 6.19 -12.98
C ALA A 279 -7.10 6.23 -13.99
N TYR A 280 -6.59 5.06 -14.41
CA TYR A 280 -5.52 4.97 -15.41
C TYR A 280 -5.95 5.54 -16.76
N ARG A 281 -7.12 5.14 -17.29
CA ARG A 281 -7.64 5.64 -18.57
C ARG A 281 -7.87 7.15 -18.57
N ASN A 282 -8.16 7.72 -17.41
CA ASN A 282 -8.39 9.14 -17.22
C ASN A 282 -7.11 9.94 -16.89
N GLY A 283 -5.94 9.29 -16.84
CA GLY A 283 -4.67 9.93 -16.51
C GLY A 283 -4.57 10.39 -15.05
N GLU A 284 -5.29 9.74 -14.14
CA GLU A 284 -5.42 10.15 -12.74
C GLU A 284 -4.51 9.38 -11.76
N LEU A 285 -3.72 8.43 -12.24
CA LEU A 285 -2.76 7.71 -11.40
C LEU A 285 -1.47 8.50 -11.24
N SER A 286 -1.07 8.73 -9.98
CA SER A 286 0.24 9.34 -9.65
C SER A 286 1.33 8.31 -9.34
N CYS A 287 0.98 7.03 -9.24
CA CYS A 287 1.91 5.92 -8.95
C CYS A 287 1.61 4.71 -9.83
N ARG A 288 2.63 3.87 -10.07
CA ARG A 288 2.46 2.58 -10.74
C ARG A 288 1.91 1.54 -9.78
N VAL A 289 1.00 0.69 -10.25
CA VAL A 289 0.23 -0.26 -9.44
C VAL A 289 0.53 -1.69 -9.86
N TYR A 290 1.00 -2.49 -8.90
CA TYR A 290 1.10 -3.94 -9.01
C TYR A 290 -0.02 -4.59 -8.19
N MET A 291 -1.02 -5.17 -8.86
CA MET A 291 -2.22 -5.70 -8.22
C MET A 291 -2.00 -7.14 -7.76
N MET A 292 -1.96 -7.38 -6.45
CA MET A 292 -1.96 -8.75 -5.93
C MET A 292 -3.41 -9.22 -5.77
N MET A 293 -3.88 -10.01 -6.74
CA MET A 293 -5.28 -10.40 -6.85
C MET A 293 -5.73 -11.24 -5.65
N ARG A 294 -6.87 -10.91 -5.05
CA ARG A 294 -7.40 -11.66 -3.90
C ARG A 294 -8.08 -12.96 -4.37
N GLY A 295 -7.55 -14.11 -3.95
CA GLY A 295 -8.24 -15.41 -4.06
C GLY A 295 -8.54 -15.93 -5.48
N ALA A 296 -8.03 -15.28 -6.53
CA ALA A 296 -8.39 -15.55 -7.93
C ALA A 296 -7.39 -16.47 -8.67
N TYR A 297 -6.57 -17.26 -7.96
CA TYR A 297 -5.50 -18.04 -8.59
C TYR A 297 -6.00 -18.97 -9.68
N GLU A 298 -7.03 -19.77 -9.39
CA GLU A 298 -7.48 -20.81 -10.32
C GLU A 298 -8.12 -20.20 -11.57
N ASP A 299 -8.93 -19.15 -11.41
CA ASP A 299 -9.54 -18.42 -12.54
C ASP A 299 -8.47 -17.76 -13.43
N LEU A 300 -7.48 -17.09 -12.82
CA LEU A 300 -6.38 -16.46 -13.57
C LEU A 300 -5.54 -17.52 -14.30
N ARG A 301 -5.26 -18.65 -13.66
CA ARG A 301 -4.52 -19.76 -14.23
C ARG A 301 -5.26 -20.36 -15.42
N GLN A 302 -6.57 -20.61 -15.30
CA GLN A 302 -7.40 -21.15 -16.38
C GLN A 302 -7.52 -20.18 -17.56
N ALA A 303 -7.56 -18.88 -17.28
CA ALA A 303 -7.57 -17.83 -18.30
C ALA A 303 -6.20 -17.59 -18.96
N GLY A 304 -5.14 -18.29 -18.53
CA GLY A 304 -3.77 -18.09 -19.05
C GLY A 304 -3.14 -16.77 -18.62
N VAL A 305 -3.67 -16.10 -17.59
CA VAL A 305 -3.15 -14.83 -17.09
C VAL A 305 -1.90 -15.10 -16.25
N SER A 306 -0.79 -14.46 -16.64
CA SER A 306 0.48 -14.50 -15.93
C SER A 306 0.77 -13.16 -15.24
N THR A 307 1.62 -13.18 -14.22
CA THR A 307 2.14 -11.94 -13.61
C THR A 307 2.79 -11.06 -14.68
N GLY A 308 2.55 -9.75 -14.59
CA GLY A 308 3.02 -8.77 -15.57
C GLY A 308 2.01 -8.45 -16.67
N LEU A 309 0.85 -9.13 -16.74
CA LEU A 309 -0.23 -8.72 -17.65
C LEU A 309 -0.65 -7.27 -17.36
N GLY A 310 -0.72 -6.43 -18.40
CA GLY A 310 -0.96 -4.99 -18.29
C GLY A 310 0.15 -4.21 -18.97
N ASP A 311 0.49 -3.03 -18.44
CA ASP A 311 1.56 -2.17 -18.94
C ASP A 311 2.45 -1.66 -17.80
N GLU A 312 3.21 -0.59 -17.98
CA GLU A 312 4.10 -0.06 -16.94
C GLU A 312 3.42 0.68 -15.79
N TRP A 313 2.14 1.03 -15.93
CA TRP A 313 1.38 1.75 -14.92
C TRP A 313 0.45 0.83 -14.13
N LEU A 314 -0.16 -0.15 -14.79
CA LEU A 314 -1.12 -1.04 -14.13
C LEU A 314 -0.85 -2.49 -14.53
N ARG A 315 -0.38 -3.30 -13.56
CA ARG A 315 -0.04 -4.71 -13.77
C ARG A 315 -0.84 -5.64 -12.87
N VAL A 316 -1.32 -6.73 -13.44
CA VAL A 316 -1.71 -7.92 -12.68
C VAL A 316 -0.45 -8.58 -12.14
N GLY A 317 -0.41 -8.74 -10.84
CA GLY A 317 0.71 -9.31 -10.12
C GLY A 317 0.45 -10.73 -9.61
N GLY A 318 0.99 -11.03 -8.43
CA GLY A 318 0.75 -12.27 -7.71
C GLY A 318 -0.68 -12.41 -7.18
N VAL A 319 -0.95 -13.49 -6.46
CA VAL A 319 -2.23 -13.72 -5.79
C VAL A 319 -2.03 -13.62 -4.27
N LYS A 320 -2.87 -12.83 -3.60
CA LYS A 320 -2.84 -12.67 -2.15
C LYS A 320 -3.72 -13.72 -1.47
N TYR A 321 -3.10 -14.47 -0.55
CA TYR A 321 -3.76 -15.30 0.44
C TYR A 321 -3.42 -14.82 1.86
N GLY A 322 -4.28 -15.14 2.82
CA GLY A 322 -4.04 -14.94 4.24
C GLY A 322 -3.98 -16.28 4.95
N ALA A 323 -3.00 -16.46 5.83
CA ALA A 323 -2.88 -17.66 6.65
C ALA A 323 -3.55 -17.49 8.03
N ASP A 324 -3.36 -16.32 8.65
CA ASP A 324 -3.81 -15.98 9.99
C ASP A 324 -3.93 -14.44 10.15
N GLY A 325 -3.96 -13.97 11.41
CA GLY A 325 -4.16 -12.57 11.79
C GLY A 325 -2.88 -11.74 11.86
N SER A 326 -2.83 -10.81 12.82
CA SER A 326 -1.76 -9.83 13.00
C SER A 326 -0.97 -10.01 14.29
N ALA A 327 0.33 -9.72 14.21
CA ALA A 327 1.20 -9.65 15.38
C ALA A 327 0.86 -8.48 16.30
N SER A 328 0.64 -7.28 15.74
CA SER A 328 0.41 -6.05 16.52
C SER A 328 -0.90 -6.10 17.29
N GLU A 329 -1.91 -6.73 16.70
CA GLU A 329 -3.25 -6.85 17.28
C GLU A 329 -3.44 -8.18 18.05
N ARG A 330 -2.37 -8.97 18.17
CA ARG A 330 -2.35 -10.27 18.86
C ARG A 330 -3.40 -11.27 18.36
N THR A 331 -3.59 -11.31 17.04
CA THR A 331 -4.51 -12.24 16.37
C THR A 331 -3.82 -13.22 15.42
N MET A 332 -2.51 -13.08 15.17
CA MET A 332 -1.73 -14.12 14.48
C MET A 332 -1.73 -15.44 15.26
N ARG A 333 -1.57 -16.55 14.54
CA ARG A 333 -1.56 -17.88 15.14
C ARG A 333 -0.18 -18.14 15.74
N MET A 334 -0.15 -18.34 17.05
CA MET A 334 1.09 -18.59 17.78
C MET A 334 1.19 -20.04 18.26
N SER A 335 2.40 -20.60 18.28
CA SER A 335 2.69 -21.91 18.89
C SER A 335 2.76 -21.84 20.43
N THR A 336 2.89 -20.64 20.99
CA THR A 336 2.84 -20.33 22.41
C THR A 336 1.88 -19.16 22.66
N PRO A 337 1.36 -18.96 23.88
CA PRO A 337 0.56 -17.77 24.18
C PRO A 337 1.31 -16.47 23.91
N TYR A 338 0.57 -15.40 23.64
CA TYR A 338 1.12 -14.05 23.60
C TYR A 338 1.71 -13.68 24.97
N VAL A 339 2.82 -12.94 24.94
CA VAL A 339 3.43 -12.31 26.11
C VAL A 339 2.72 -10.98 26.40
#